data_AF-A0A3B0UQG6-F1
#
_entry.id   AF-A0A3B0UQG6-F1
#
_cell.length_a   1.000
_cell.length_b   1.000
_cell.length_c   1.000
_cell.angle_alpha   90.00
_cell.angle_beta   90.00
_cell.angle_gamma   90.00
#
_symmetry.space_group_name_H-M   'P 1'
#
loop_
_entity.id
_entity.type
_entity.pdbx_description
1 polymer ?
#
loop_
_entity_poly.entity_id
_entity_poly.type
_entity_poly.pdbx_seq_one_letter_code
_entity_poly.pdbx_strand_id
1 'polypeptide(L)'
;MNLKLGISLLIFFSSWFGYSQVSNPRHPAEWEEISSVIMEFRYFKKPSVSWDEALDPFIKTAKACIEEGINFYIIKPSNNSKYPHQVNLDSIFKSRNISSPFVHIISKDTILDTYPWVRDHGMNFVYKNDVEQAYLYNFTEDSTGDFIAKQLNYPNTIITPKVNKNEY
;
A
#
# COMPACT_ATOMS: atom_id res chain seq x y z
N MET A 1 -6.41 -32.07 55.01
CA MET A 1 -5.71 -31.52 53.82
C MET A 1 -6.79 -31.10 52.84
N ASN A 2 -7.20 -29.83 52.84
CA ASN A 2 -8.34 -29.36 52.04
C ASN A 2 -7.81 -28.62 50.82
N LEU A 3 -7.82 -29.29 49.65
CA LEU A 3 -7.58 -28.63 48.37
C LEU A 3 -8.79 -27.74 48.06
N LYS A 4 -8.63 -26.43 48.20
CA LYS A 4 -9.54 -25.45 47.60
C LYS A 4 -9.24 -25.41 46.10
N LEU A 5 -10.08 -26.04 45.29
CA LEU A 5 -10.12 -25.80 43.85
C LEU A 5 -10.58 -24.36 43.63
N GLY A 6 -9.62 -23.48 43.32
CA GLY A 6 -9.92 -22.16 42.78
C GLY A 6 -10.42 -22.31 41.35
N ILE A 7 -11.71 -22.12 41.13
CA ILE A 7 -12.28 -22.01 39.79
C ILE A 7 -11.85 -20.64 39.24
N SER A 8 -10.76 -20.63 38.47
CA SER A 8 -10.38 -19.47 37.67
C SER A 8 -11.35 -19.33 36.49
N LEU A 9 -12.24 -18.34 36.57
CA LEU A 9 -13.14 -17.97 35.49
C LEU A 9 -12.31 -17.32 34.35
N LEU A 10 -11.90 -18.12 33.36
CA LEU A 10 -11.35 -17.62 32.10
C LEU A 10 -12.47 -16.97 31.30
N ILE A 11 -12.64 -15.65 31.46
CA ILE A 11 -13.50 -14.86 30.57
C ILE A 11 -12.77 -14.78 29.23
N PHE A 12 -13.11 -15.70 28.32
CA PHE A 12 -12.82 -15.55 26.90
C PHE A 12 -13.64 -14.37 26.39
N PHE A 13 -13.04 -13.18 26.35
CA PHE A 13 -13.50 -12.15 25.44
C PHE A 13 -13.17 -12.65 24.02
N SER A 14 -14.11 -13.38 23.43
CA SER A 14 -14.14 -13.54 21.98
C SER A 14 -14.37 -12.13 21.42
N SER A 15 -13.30 -11.40 21.14
CA SER A 15 -13.37 -10.21 20.32
C SER A 15 -13.84 -10.66 18.95
N TRP A 16 -15.16 -10.61 18.74
CA TRP A 16 -15.71 -10.54 17.40
C TRP A 16 -15.07 -9.29 16.78
N PHE A 17 -14.06 -9.51 15.94
CA PHE A 17 -13.57 -8.50 15.01
C PHE A 17 -14.70 -8.28 14.01
N GLY A 18 -15.69 -7.49 14.41
CA GLY A 18 -16.62 -6.91 13.46
C GLY A 18 -15.80 -5.96 12.59
N TYR A 19 -15.62 -6.31 11.34
CA TYR A 19 -15.10 -5.39 10.33
C TYR A 19 -16.08 -4.22 10.24
N SER A 20 -15.79 -3.14 10.96
CA SER A 20 -16.61 -1.94 10.99
C SER A 20 -16.49 -1.23 9.65
N GLN A 21 -17.55 -1.27 8.83
CA GLN A 21 -17.64 -0.38 7.68
C GLN A 21 -17.57 1.07 8.14
N VAL A 22 -16.84 1.91 7.39
CA VAL A 22 -16.77 3.35 7.64
C VAL A 22 -18.16 3.95 7.44
N SER A 23 -18.66 4.67 8.45
CA SER A 23 -19.93 5.41 8.36
C SER A 23 -19.77 6.62 7.43
N ASN A 24 -20.71 6.83 6.51
CA ASN A 24 -20.73 7.92 5.51
C ASN A 24 -19.39 8.06 4.75
N PRO A 25 -18.98 7.05 3.99
CA PRO A 25 -17.72 7.08 3.25
C PRO A 25 -17.78 8.10 2.11
N ARG A 26 -16.76 8.94 2.00
CA ARG A 26 -16.52 9.81 0.84
C ARG A 26 -15.19 9.45 0.19
N HIS A 27 -15.21 9.08 -1.09
CA HIS A 27 -13.98 8.96 -1.87
C HIS A 27 -13.50 10.36 -2.29
N PRO A 28 -12.23 10.74 -2.05
CA PRO A 28 -11.67 11.92 -2.70
C PRO A 28 -11.71 11.75 -4.21
N ALA A 29 -12.03 12.83 -4.91
CA ALA A 29 -11.76 12.91 -6.33
C ALA A 29 -10.24 13.08 -6.57
N GLU A 30 -9.75 12.60 -7.71
CA GLU A 30 -8.31 12.62 -8.02
C GLU A 30 -7.73 14.04 -8.18
N TRP A 31 -8.58 15.05 -8.39
CA TRP A 31 -8.19 16.46 -8.48
C TRP A 31 -8.16 17.17 -7.13
N GLU A 32 -8.55 16.49 -6.04
CA GLU A 32 -8.35 17.02 -4.69
C GLU A 32 -6.86 17.01 -4.34
N GLU A 33 -6.48 17.86 -3.38
CA GLU A 33 -5.10 17.94 -2.91
C GLU A 33 -4.62 16.58 -2.39
N ILE A 34 -3.43 16.17 -2.84
CA ILE A 34 -2.78 14.92 -2.41
C ILE A 34 -1.48 15.23 -1.69
N SER A 35 -1.18 14.46 -0.65
CA SER A 35 0.10 14.56 0.06
C SER A 35 1.14 13.55 -0.44
N SER A 36 0.71 12.56 -1.23
CA SER A 36 1.55 11.43 -1.64
C SER A 36 1.11 10.79 -2.95
N VAL A 37 2.08 10.27 -3.70
CA VAL A 37 1.93 9.35 -4.85
C VAL A 37 2.63 8.04 -4.51
N ILE A 38 2.05 6.91 -4.89
CA ILE A 38 2.60 5.58 -4.64
C ILE A 38 2.72 4.79 -5.95
N MET A 39 3.87 4.17 -6.18
CA MET A 39 4.10 3.25 -7.29
C MET A 39 4.78 1.97 -6.80
N GLU A 40 4.46 0.84 -7.42
CA GLU A 40 5.24 -0.39 -7.22
C GLU A 40 6.27 -0.54 -8.32
N PHE A 41 7.50 -0.84 -7.92
CA PHE A 41 8.55 -1.25 -8.80
C PHE A 41 8.62 -2.77 -8.87
N ARG A 42 8.58 -3.31 -10.08
CA ARG A 42 8.91 -4.71 -10.34
C ARG A 42 10.04 -4.83 -11.34
N TYR A 43 10.84 -5.85 -11.10
CA TYR A 43 11.86 -6.29 -12.03
C TYR A 43 11.21 -6.96 -13.23
N PHE A 44 11.39 -6.38 -14.40
CA PHE A 44 11.04 -7.06 -15.64
C PHE A 44 12.14 -8.06 -15.97
N LYS A 45 11.79 -9.35 -16.11
CA LYS A 45 12.75 -10.39 -16.53
C LYS A 45 13.38 -10.05 -17.89
N LYS A 46 12.61 -9.38 -18.76
CA LYS A 46 13.03 -8.78 -20.01
C LYS A 46 12.05 -7.65 -20.36
N PRO A 47 12.36 -6.38 -20.08
CA PRO A 47 11.50 -5.29 -20.53
C PRO A 47 11.38 -5.34 -22.06
N SER A 48 10.21 -5.01 -22.60
CA SER A 48 10.00 -4.85 -24.05
C SER A 48 10.74 -3.62 -24.62
N VAL A 49 11.27 -2.80 -23.72
CA VAL A 49 11.95 -1.52 -23.94
C VAL A 49 13.31 -1.51 -23.23
N SER A 50 14.11 -0.46 -23.44
CA SER A 50 15.36 -0.28 -22.70
C SER A 50 15.10 -0.08 -21.19
N TRP A 51 16.08 -0.36 -20.34
CA TRP A 51 15.95 -0.11 -18.90
C TRP A 51 15.77 1.37 -18.57
N ASP A 52 16.41 2.26 -19.33
CA ASP A 52 16.22 3.71 -19.17
C ASP A 52 14.77 4.11 -19.46
N GLU A 53 14.16 3.53 -20.49
CA GLU A 53 12.76 3.77 -20.85
C GLU A 53 11.80 3.14 -19.82
N ALA A 54 12.11 1.95 -19.30
CA ALA A 54 11.31 1.31 -18.26
C ALA A 54 11.32 2.10 -16.93
N LEU A 55 12.39 2.83 -16.65
CA LEU A 55 12.56 3.63 -15.43
C LEU A 55 12.05 5.06 -15.58
N ASP A 56 11.89 5.55 -16.81
CA ASP A 56 11.48 6.93 -17.12
C ASP A 56 10.20 7.38 -16.38
N PRO A 57 9.14 6.55 -16.24
CA PRO A 57 7.96 6.92 -15.45
C PRO A 57 8.31 7.24 -13.99
N PHE A 58 9.16 6.43 -13.34
CA PHE A 58 9.55 6.66 -11.95
C PHE A 58 10.38 7.93 -11.79
N ILE A 59 11.28 8.19 -12.75
CA ILE A 59 12.14 9.39 -12.76
C ILE A 59 11.30 10.66 -12.97
N LYS A 60 10.34 10.63 -13.90
CA LYS A 60 9.44 11.76 -14.17
C LYS A 60 8.52 12.03 -12.99
N THR A 61 7.89 11.00 -12.43
CA THR A 61 7.03 11.13 -11.24
C THR A 61 7.82 11.68 -10.06
N ALA A 62 9.03 11.18 -9.81
CA ALA A 62 9.87 11.70 -8.74
C ALA A 62 10.14 13.21 -8.89
N LYS A 63 10.48 13.68 -10.09
CA LYS A 63 10.71 15.11 -10.34
C LYS A 63 9.45 15.95 -10.13
N ALA A 64 8.31 15.50 -10.65
CA ALA A 64 7.04 16.19 -10.47
C ALA A 64 6.65 16.28 -8.98
N CYS A 65 6.75 15.18 -8.24
CA CYS A 65 6.48 15.17 -6.80
C CYS A 65 7.42 16.09 -6.02
N ILE A 66 8.71 16.16 -6.39
CA ILE A 66 9.67 17.08 -5.77
C ILE A 66 9.29 18.54 -6.03
N GLU A 67 8.88 18.87 -7.25
CA GLU A 67 8.47 20.22 -7.65
C GLU A 67 7.21 20.68 -6.89
N GLU A 68 6.25 19.77 -6.71
CA GLU A 68 4.98 20.02 -6.02
C GLU A 68 5.07 19.88 -4.48
N GLY A 69 6.21 19.44 -3.93
CA GLY A 69 6.36 19.20 -2.49
C GLY A 69 5.54 18.01 -1.96
N ILE A 70 5.23 17.05 -2.83
CA ILE A 70 4.42 15.85 -2.55
C ILE A 70 5.34 14.65 -2.33
N ASN A 71 4.98 13.75 -1.41
CA ASN A 71 5.78 12.54 -1.19
C ASN A 71 5.61 11.54 -2.34
N PHE A 72 6.70 10.92 -2.78
CA PHE A 72 6.69 9.83 -3.75
C PHE A 72 7.22 8.55 -3.11
N TYR A 73 6.34 7.56 -2.96
CA TYR A 73 6.67 6.25 -2.40
C TYR A 73 6.81 5.21 -3.51
N ILE A 74 7.96 4.55 -3.55
CA ILE A 74 8.24 3.45 -4.46
C ILE A 74 8.39 2.16 -3.64
N ILE A 75 7.47 1.23 -3.84
CA ILE A 75 7.49 -0.07 -3.16
C ILE A 75 8.23 -1.06 -4.05
N LYS A 76 9.28 -1.69 -3.52
CA LYS A 76 10.07 -2.70 -4.25
C LYS A 76 10.12 -4.02 -3.47
N PRO A 77 10.34 -5.16 -4.15
CA PRO A 77 10.52 -6.42 -3.44
C PRO A 77 11.84 -6.39 -2.63
N SER A 78 11.80 -6.89 -1.40
CA SER A 78 12.99 -7.06 -0.56
C SER A 78 13.93 -8.13 -1.12
N ASN A 79 13.36 -9.22 -1.64
CA ASN A 79 14.10 -10.32 -2.23
C ASN A 79 13.88 -10.39 -3.74
N ASN A 80 14.95 -10.14 -4.48
CA ASN A 80 14.95 -10.12 -5.94
C ASN A 80 15.64 -11.34 -6.55
N SER A 81 15.82 -12.41 -5.78
CA SER A 81 16.51 -13.63 -6.22
C SER A 81 15.87 -14.29 -7.45
N LYS A 82 14.57 -14.05 -7.69
CA LYS A 82 13.85 -14.53 -8.88
C LYS A 82 14.21 -13.77 -10.16
N TYR A 83 14.89 -12.62 -10.05
CA TYR A 83 15.19 -11.74 -11.18
C TYR A 83 16.69 -11.73 -11.52
N PRO A 84 17.05 -11.90 -12.80
CA PRO A 84 18.45 -12.07 -13.23
C PRO A 84 19.29 -10.81 -13.07
N HIS A 85 18.65 -9.63 -12.99
CA HIS A 85 19.33 -8.35 -12.82
C HIS A 85 18.79 -7.64 -11.59
N GLN A 86 19.66 -7.43 -10.61
CA GLN A 86 19.36 -6.54 -9.49
C GLN A 86 19.55 -5.09 -9.93
N VAL A 87 18.56 -4.27 -9.61
CA VAL A 87 18.39 -2.86 -10.00
C VAL A 87 18.38 -2.13 -8.68
N ASN A 88 19.41 -1.34 -8.46
CA ASN A 88 19.52 -0.52 -7.29
C ASN A 88 18.90 0.85 -7.60
N LEU A 89 17.62 1.01 -7.24
CA LEU A 89 16.88 2.25 -7.47
C LEU A 89 17.55 3.44 -6.78
N ASP A 90 18.08 3.28 -5.56
CA ASP A 90 18.80 4.35 -4.86
C ASP A 90 19.99 4.86 -5.67
N SER A 91 20.79 3.95 -6.23
CA SER A 91 21.94 4.33 -7.06
C SER A 91 21.53 4.99 -8.38
N ILE A 92 20.43 4.54 -8.99
CA ILE A 92 19.90 5.11 -10.24
C ILE A 92 19.37 6.51 -10.00
N PHE A 93 18.62 6.72 -8.92
CA PHE A 93 18.08 8.03 -8.59
C PHE A 93 19.22 9.01 -8.29
N LYS A 94 20.23 8.58 -7.52
CA LYS A 94 21.45 9.36 -7.27
C LYS A 94 22.20 9.72 -8.56
N SER A 95 22.40 8.78 -9.48
CA SER A 95 23.10 9.07 -10.75
C SER A 95 22.34 10.01 -11.67
N ARG A 96 21.01 10.12 -11.47
CA ARG A 96 20.12 11.06 -12.16
C ARG A 96 19.92 12.38 -11.41
N ASN A 97 20.73 12.65 -10.37
CA ASN A 97 20.63 13.82 -9.48
C ASN A 97 19.26 13.96 -8.79
N ILE A 98 18.61 12.83 -8.50
CA ILE A 98 17.39 12.77 -7.70
C ILE A 98 17.78 12.33 -6.30
N SER A 99 17.95 13.31 -5.42
CA SER A 99 18.12 13.13 -3.98
C SER A 99 17.25 14.17 -3.29
N SER A 100 16.16 13.71 -2.68
CA SER A 100 15.16 14.58 -2.07
C SER A 100 14.50 13.88 -0.89
N PRO A 101 14.16 14.60 0.19
CA PRO A 101 13.37 14.05 1.29
C PRO A 101 11.96 13.63 0.88
N PHE A 102 11.50 14.02 -0.31
CA PHE A 102 10.19 13.65 -0.85
C PHE A 102 10.19 12.30 -1.56
N VAL A 103 11.33 11.65 -1.81
CA VAL A 103 11.38 10.36 -2.50
C VAL A 103 11.75 9.24 -1.54
N HIS A 104 10.87 8.26 -1.43
CA HIS A 104 10.96 7.17 -0.44
C HIS A 104 10.92 5.82 -1.14
N ILE A 105 11.99 5.02 -1.01
CA ILE A 105 12.05 3.66 -1.56
C ILE A 105 11.87 2.66 -0.42
N ILE A 106 10.74 1.96 -0.41
CA ILE A 106 10.36 1.04 0.67
C ILE A 106 10.42 -0.41 0.16
N SER A 107 11.01 -1.32 0.94
CA SER A 107 11.08 -2.74 0.58
C SER A 107 9.97 -3.56 1.25
N LYS A 108 9.34 -4.47 0.50
CA LYS A 108 8.28 -5.39 0.96
C LYS A 108 8.63 -6.83 0.56
N ASP A 109 8.51 -7.78 1.50
CA ASP A 109 8.91 -9.18 1.26
C ASP A 109 7.97 -9.93 0.32
N THR A 110 6.67 -9.60 0.35
CA THR A 110 5.62 -10.29 -0.41
C THR A 110 4.87 -9.28 -1.29
N ILE A 111 5.37 -9.03 -2.50
CA ILE A 111 4.55 -8.41 -3.55
C ILE A 111 3.86 -9.57 -4.26
N LEU A 112 2.57 -9.81 -3.96
CA LEU A 112 1.74 -10.83 -4.61
C LEU A 112 1.96 -10.77 -6.13
N ASP A 113 2.01 -11.92 -6.81
CA ASP A 113 2.38 -12.05 -8.24
C ASP A 113 1.53 -11.19 -9.22
N THR A 114 0.53 -10.46 -8.74
CA THR A 114 -0.17 -9.39 -9.45
C THR A 114 0.81 -8.33 -9.98
N TYR A 115 0.59 -7.93 -11.24
CA TYR A 115 1.34 -6.92 -11.97
C TYR A 115 1.52 -5.62 -11.17
N PRO A 116 2.50 -4.73 -11.48
CA PRO A 116 2.82 -3.54 -10.67
C PRO A 116 1.76 -2.41 -10.76
N TRP A 117 0.50 -2.77 -10.97
CA TRP A 117 -0.65 -1.88 -11.13
C TRP A 117 -1.24 -1.52 -9.77
N VAL A 118 -0.51 -0.76 -8.95
CA VAL A 118 -0.97 -0.27 -7.63
C VAL A 118 -2.31 0.48 -7.73
N ARG A 119 -2.70 0.95 -8.91
CA ARG A 119 -4.05 1.49 -9.13
C ARG A 119 -5.15 0.45 -8.84
N ASP A 120 -4.92 -0.81 -9.18
CA ASP A 120 -5.93 -1.86 -9.18
C ASP A 120 -5.91 -2.69 -7.88
N HIS A 121 -4.70 -2.91 -7.33
CA HIS A 121 -4.48 -3.66 -6.08
C HIS A 121 -3.80 -2.82 -5.00
N GLY A 122 -3.91 -1.50 -5.07
CA GLY A 122 -3.41 -0.63 -4.01
C GLY A 122 -4.52 -0.15 -3.09
N MET A 123 -4.16 0.82 -2.27
CA MET A 123 -5.08 1.41 -1.30
C MET A 123 -6.16 2.24 -1.97
N ASN A 124 -7.39 2.15 -1.46
CA ASN A 124 -8.42 3.14 -1.74
C ASN A 124 -8.60 4.08 -0.55
N PHE A 125 -8.25 5.35 -0.74
CA PHE A 125 -8.51 6.38 0.26
C PHE A 125 -10.00 6.70 0.34
N VAL A 126 -10.50 6.80 1.57
CA VAL A 126 -11.87 7.21 1.89
C VAL A 126 -11.86 8.06 3.15
N TYR A 127 -12.65 9.13 3.19
CA TYR A 127 -12.89 9.88 4.41
C TYR A 127 -14.06 9.27 5.19
N LYS A 128 -13.87 9.11 6.50
CA LYS A 128 -14.95 8.87 7.46
C LYS A 128 -15.65 10.19 7.71
N ASN A 129 -16.88 10.33 7.23
CA ASN A 129 -17.58 11.61 7.09
C ASN A 129 -16.82 12.58 6.18
N ASP A 130 -17.42 13.73 5.82
CA ASP A 130 -16.91 14.58 4.74
C ASP A 130 -15.47 15.12 4.98
N VAL A 131 -14.97 15.15 6.22
CA VAL A 131 -13.71 15.86 6.54
C VAL A 131 -12.90 15.38 7.77
N GLU A 132 -13.32 14.34 8.50
CA GLU A 132 -12.73 14.10 9.84
C GLU A 132 -11.47 13.23 9.84
N GLN A 133 -11.49 12.09 9.14
CA GLN A 133 -10.38 11.15 9.18
C GLN A 133 -10.23 10.37 7.88
N ALA A 134 -9.03 10.38 7.31
CA ALA A 134 -8.67 9.53 6.19
C ALA A 134 -8.54 8.08 6.67
N TYR A 135 -9.22 7.19 5.98
CA TYR A 135 -9.22 5.74 6.14
C TYR A 135 -8.80 5.10 4.83
N LEU A 136 -8.23 3.91 4.93
CA LEU A 136 -7.87 3.09 3.79
C LEU A 136 -8.80 1.89 3.69
N TYR A 137 -9.39 1.72 2.52
CA TYR A 137 -10.08 0.50 2.15
C TYR A 137 -9.18 -0.37 1.28
N ASN A 138 -8.99 -1.61 1.71
CA ASN A 138 -8.27 -2.63 0.97
C ASN A 138 -9.27 -3.62 0.36
N PHE A 139 -9.04 -4.06 -0.87
CA PHE A 139 -9.80 -5.17 -1.41
C PHE A 139 -9.42 -6.48 -0.70
N THR A 140 -10.33 -7.44 -0.66
CA THR A 140 -10.05 -8.78 -0.10
C THR A 140 -8.80 -9.36 -0.77
N GLU A 141 -7.87 -9.87 0.03
CA GLU A 141 -6.58 -10.48 -0.42
C GLU A 141 -5.48 -9.48 -0.84
N ASP A 142 -5.68 -8.17 -0.71
CA ASP A 142 -4.65 -7.18 -1.03
C ASP A 142 -3.68 -6.91 0.14
N SER A 143 -2.55 -7.62 0.12
CA SER A 143 -1.45 -7.43 1.07
C SER A 143 -0.63 -6.14 0.86
N THR A 144 -0.74 -5.48 -0.30
CA THR A 144 -0.01 -4.22 -0.59
C THR A 144 -0.69 -3.07 0.12
N GLY A 145 -2.01 -2.95 0.04
CA GLY A 145 -2.75 -1.92 0.77
C GLY A 145 -2.50 -1.99 2.29
N ASP A 146 -2.51 -3.19 2.88
CA ASP A 146 -2.24 -3.40 4.31
C ASP A 146 -0.82 -2.97 4.71
N PHE A 147 0.15 -3.25 3.86
CA PHE A 147 1.54 -2.88 4.11
C PHE A 147 1.72 -1.37 4.12
N ILE A 148 1.19 -0.67 3.12
CA ILE A 148 1.33 0.78 3.00
C ILE A 148 0.58 1.47 4.15
N ALA A 149 -0.62 1.01 4.49
CA ALA A 149 -1.38 1.52 5.63
C ALA A 149 -0.56 1.49 6.93
N LYS A 150 0.14 0.37 7.19
CA LYS A 150 1.04 0.24 8.35
C LYS A 150 2.24 1.17 8.26
N GLN A 151 2.86 1.29 7.09
CA GLN A 151 4.03 2.17 6.90
C GLN A 151 3.69 3.64 7.11
N LEU A 152 2.50 4.07 6.67
CA LEU A 152 2.03 5.45 6.76
C LEU A 152 1.17 5.72 8.00
N ASN A 153 0.99 4.72 8.86
CA ASN A 153 0.17 4.79 10.07
C ASN A 153 -1.29 5.25 9.83
N TYR A 154 -1.89 4.80 8.73
CA TYR A 154 -3.31 5.03 8.44
C TYR A 154 -4.18 3.90 8.99
N PRO A 155 -5.34 4.21 9.58
CA PRO A 155 -6.32 3.19 9.89
C PRO A 155 -6.86 2.58 8.59
N ASN A 156 -7.01 1.25 8.57
CA ASN A 156 -7.51 0.53 7.40
C ASN A 156 -8.63 -0.45 7.75
N THR A 157 -9.40 -0.86 6.74
CA THR A 157 -10.34 -1.98 6.81
C THR A 157 -10.46 -2.67 5.45
N ILE A 158 -10.86 -3.94 5.44
CA ILE A 158 -11.10 -4.70 4.21
C ILE A 158 -12.52 -4.41 3.70
N ILE A 159 -12.67 -4.10 2.41
CA ILE A 159 -13.96 -4.14 1.72
C ILE A 159 -14.37 -5.60 1.62
N THR A 160 -15.28 -6.04 2.48
CA THR A 160 -15.98 -7.31 2.26
C THR A 160 -17.10 -7.07 1.25
N PRO A 161 -17.08 -7.70 0.07
CA PRO A 161 -18.24 -7.68 -0.81
C PRO A 161 -19.43 -8.19 0.00
N LYS A 162 -20.55 -7.47 0.00
CA LYS A 162 -21.81 -8.13 0.36
C LYS A 162 -21.93 -9.30 -0.62
N VAL A 163 -22.22 -10.49 -0.10
CA VAL A 163 -22.55 -11.65 -0.94
C VAL A 163 -23.72 -11.24 -1.83
N ASN A 164 -23.42 -10.73 -3.02
CA ASN A 164 -24.43 -10.43 -4.02
C ASN A 164 -24.83 -11.80 -4.56
N LYS A 165 -25.93 -12.34 -4.02
CA LYS A 165 -26.64 -13.48 -4.62
C LYS A 165 -27.31 -13.13 -5.96
N ASN A 166 -26.98 -11.98 -6.55
CA ASN A 166 -27.50 -11.55 -7.84
C ASN A 166 -26.34 -11.60 -8.82
N GLU A 167 -26.17 -12.81 -9.36
CA GLU A 167 -25.57 -13.08 -10.66
C GLU A 167 -26.28 -12.23 -11.72
N TYR A 168 -25.51 -11.63 -12.63
CA TYR A 168 -26.00 -11.22 -13.94
C TYR A 168 -25.72 -12.34 -14.94
#